data_AF-C5BUH3-F1
#
_entry.id   AF-C5BUH3-F1
#
_cell.length_a   1.000
_cell.length_b   1.000
_cell.length_c   1.000
_cell.angle_alpha   90.00
_cell.angle_beta   90.00
_cell.angle_gamma   90.00
#
_symmetry.space_group_name_H-M   'P 1'
#
loop_
_entity.id
_entity.type
_entity.pdbx_description
1 polymer ?
#
loop_
_entity_poly.entity_id
_entity_poly.type
_entity_poly.pdbx_seq_one_letter_code
_entity_poly.pdbx_strand_id
1 'polypeptide(L)'
;MKKILIIVMLGVLQGCVGLAVGTYGTFESERSLVNISNEKNTFNYPGSTELLTKDQLLSAWGAPESIVKEGRCEIITYHNGYSWSGVGAFVFVVPIPILLPTGKEKNKFYFIDGEFVRLVSEYGEVAAAFGFMCGSNECGAQAGPVNNERTRNVDVTWCDLPSQM
;
A
#
# COMPACT_ATOMS: atom_id res chain seq x y z
N MET A 1 16.65 28.56 -30.58
CA MET A 1 15.24 28.29 -30.24
C MET A 1 14.48 27.55 -31.35
N LYS A 2 14.48 28.02 -32.61
CA LYS A 2 13.77 27.36 -33.74
C LYS A 2 14.17 25.89 -34.00
N LYS A 3 15.45 25.54 -33.85
CA LYS A 3 15.95 24.15 -34.01
C LYS A 3 15.50 23.20 -32.89
N ILE A 4 15.35 23.71 -31.66
CA ILE A 4 14.85 22.93 -30.52
C ILE A 4 13.36 22.61 -30.72
N LEU A 5 12.60 23.60 -31.21
CA LEU A 5 11.18 23.42 -31.50
C LEU A 5 10.93 22.35 -32.58
N ILE A 6 11.79 22.30 -33.60
CA ILE A 6 11.71 21.28 -34.66
C ILE A 6 12.06 19.87 -34.14
N ILE A 7 13.06 19.75 -33.25
CA ILE A 7 13.44 18.46 -32.64
C ILE A 7 12.32 17.95 -31.72
N VAL A 8 11.72 18.82 -30.92
CA VAL A 8 10.56 18.48 -30.07
C VAL A 8 9.38 18.05 -30.95
N MET A 9 9.09 18.78 -32.03
CA MET A 9 8.00 18.45 -32.95
C MET A 9 8.22 17.10 -33.66
N LEU A 10 9.45 16.82 -34.14
CA LEU A 10 9.82 15.53 -34.75
C LEU A 10 9.77 14.36 -33.75
N GLY A 11 10.08 14.59 -32.47
CA GLY A 11 9.96 13.58 -31.42
C GLY A 11 8.51 13.19 -31.11
N VAL A 12 7.57 14.13 -31.22
CA VAL A 12 6.12 13.86 -31.02
C VAL A 12 5.51 13.12 -32.22
N LEU A 13 6.07 13.27 -33.42
CA LEU A 13 5.64 12.58 -34.64
C LEU A 13 6.00 11.08 -34.68
N GLN A 14 6.92 10.61 -33.83
CA GLN A 14 7.30 9.19 -33.70
C GLN A 14 6.99 8.61 -32.32
N GLY A 15 6.46 9.41 -31.40
CA GLY A 15 6.22 8.99 -30.02
C GLY A 15 4.84 8.35 -29.86
N CYS A 16 4.79 7.25 -29.11
CA CYS A 16 3.52 6.80 -28.53
C CYS A 16 3.09 7.83 -27.47
N VAL A 17 1.95 8.48 -27.68
CA VAL A 17 1.35 9.37 -26.67
C VAL A 17 0.19 8.63 -26.02
N GLY A 18 0.27 8.50 -24.70
CA GLY A 18 -0.76 7.88 -23.90
C GLY A 18 -1.19 8.76 -22.73
N LEU A 19 -2.46 8.65 -22.37
CA LEU A 19 -3.01 9.21 -21.15
C LEU A 19 -3.71 8.08 -20.40
N ALA A 20 -3.39 7.93 -19.12
CA ALA A 20 -4.10 7.01 -18.25
C ALA A 20 -4.64 7.77 -17.05
N VAL A 21 -5.88 7.48 -16.66
CA VAL A 21 -6.45 7.89 -15.38
C VAL A 21 -6.70 6.65 -14.56
N GLY A 22 -6.37 6.68 -13.29
CA GLY A 22 -6.57 5.55 -12.40
C GLY A 22 -7.09 5.98 -11.05
N THR A 23 -7.74 5.06 -10.37
CA THR A 23 -8.14 5.24 -8.97
C THR A 23 -7.21 4.43 -8.09
N TYR A 24 -6.86 4.98 -6.94
CA TYR A 24 -6.09 4.34 -5.89
C TYR A 24 -6.98 3.98 -4.72
N GLY A 25 -6.67 2.85 -4.09
CA GLY A 25 -7.34 2.40 -2.88
C GLY A 25 -6.32 1.93 -1.85
N THR A 26 -6.78 1.87 -0.61
CA THR A 26 -6.06 1.19 0.47
C THR A 26 -6.37 -0.31 0.41
N PHE A 27 -5.33 -1.11 0.54
CA PHE A 27 -5.37 -2.56 0.65
C PHE A 27 -4.67 -2.98 1.93
N GLU A 28 -5.00 -4.17 2.41
CA GLU A 28 -4.41 -4.76 3.60
C GLU A 28 -3.70 -6.06 3.26
N SER A 29 -2.56 -6.29 3.89
CA SER A 29 -1.85 -7.55 3.85
C SER A 29 -1.66 -8.09 5.25
N GLU A 30 -1.90 -9.39 5.42
CA GLU A 30 -1.69 -10.07 6.69
C GLU A 30 -0.42 -10.90 6.69
N ARG A 31 0.23 -10.99 7.86
CA ARG A 31 1.38 -11.87 8.09
C ARG A 31 1.30 -12.52 9.46
N SER A 32 1.57 -13.82 9.51
CA SER A 32 1.64 -14.62 10.73
C SER A 32 3.00 -14.65 11.39
N LEU A 33 4.05 -14.30 10.64
CA LEU A 33 5.43 -14.25 11.12
C LEU A 33 6.03 -12.90 10.73
N VAL A 34 6.58 -12.21 11.73
CA VAL A 34 7.28 -10.95 11.53
C VAL A 34 8.45 -10.87 12.49
N ASN A 35 9.58 -10.37 11.99
CA ASN A 35 10.67 -9.91 12.84
C ASN A 35 10.81 -8.40 12.64
N ILE A 36 10.87 -7.66 13.73
CA ILE A 36 11.00 -6.20 13.70
C ILE A 36 12.47 -5.82 13.86
N SER A 37 12.88 -4.71 13.24
CA SER A 37 14.18 -4.10 13.56
C SER A 37 13.99 -3.01 14.63
N ASN A 38 15.09 -2.42 15.13
CA ASN A 38 15.01 -1.25 16.00
C ASN A 38 14.51 0.01 15.27
N GLU A 39 14.52 -0.01 13.94
CA GLU A 39 13.95 1.07 13.13
C GLU A 39 12.44 0.84 12.98
N LYS A 40 11.67 1.87 13.31
CA LYS A 40 10.21 1.82 13.29
C LYS A 40 9.68 1.55 11.88
N ASN A 41 8.73 0.63 11.78
CA ASN A 41 8.15 0.13 10.52
C ASN A 41 9.12 -0.61 9.59
N THR A 42 10.33 -0.95 10.05
CA THR A 42 11.26 -1.78 9.30
C THR A 42 11.17 -3.23 9.76
N PHE A 43 10.99 -4.13 8.80
CA PHE A 43 10.80 -5.55 9.02
C PHE A 43 11.95 -6.36 8.44
N ASN A 44 12.47 -7.31 9.21
CA ASN A 44 13.52 -8.22 8.77
C ASN A 44 12.89 -9.53 8.29
N TYR A 45 13.25 -9.95 7.07
CA TYR A 45 12.89 -11.24 6.49
C TYR A 45 14.20 -11.96 6.11
N PRO A 46 14.46 -13.23 6.47
CA PRO A 46 13.51 -14.32 6.76
C PRO A 46 13.62 -14.95 8.17
N GLY A 47 12.50 -15.46 8.69
CA GLY A 47 12.46 -16.66 9.53
C GLY A 47 13.07 -16.60 10.93
N SER A 48 12.63 -15.67 11.78
CA SER A 48 12.73 -15.90 13.23
C SER A 48 11.48 -16.66 13.71
N THR A 49 11.68 -17.74 14.46
CA THR A 49 10.63 -18.46 15.22
C THR A 49 10.33 -17.81 16.56
N GLU A 50 11.07 -16.76 16.95
CA GLU A 50 10.77 -16.05 18.19
C GLU A 50 9.48 -15.26 18.03
N LEU A 51 8.49 -15.60 18.85
CA LEU A 51 7.23 -14.89 18.93
C LEU A 51 7.50 -13.49 19.48
N LEU A 52 7.25 -12.48 18.64
CA LEU A 52 7.31 -11.08 19.03
C LEU A 52 6.39 -10.85 20.24
N THR A 53 6.91 -10.29 21.32
CA THR A 53 6.07 -9.89 22.45
C THR A 53 5.71 -8.42 22.36
N LYS A 54 4.62 -8.03 23.03
CA LYS A 54 4.22 -6.62 23.15
C LYS A 54 5.35 -5.76 23.72
N ASP A 55 6.01 -6.21 24.78
CA ASP A 55 7.04 -5.43 25.45
C ASP A 55 8.28 -5.25 24.56
N GLN A 56 8.63 -6.26 23.76
CA GLN A 56 9.69 -6.14 22.75
C GLN A 56 9.34 -5.07 21.71
N LEU A 57 8.11 -5.10 21.19
CA LEU A 57 7.63 -4.12 20.21
C LEU A 57 7.66 -2.69 20.77
N LEU A 58 7.11 -2.49 21.97
CA LEU A 58 7.09 -1.18 22.62
C LEU A 58 8.48 -0.69 23.00
N SER A 59 9.39 -1.58 23.38
CA SER A 59 10.78 -1.24 23.68
C SER A 59 11.55 -0.82 22.43
N ALA A 60 11.32 -1.50 21.30
CA ALA A 60 11.98 -1.21 20.04
C ALA A 60 11.45 0.07 19.38
N TRP A 61 10.12 0.24 19.31
CA TRP A 61 9.48 1.28 18.49
C TRP A 61 8.85 2.42 19.30
N GLY A 62 8.89 2.33 20.63
CA GLY A 62 8.33 3.33 21.54
C GLY A 62 6.80 3.38 21.51
N ALA A 63 6.25 4.54 21.87
CA ALA A 63 4.81 4.73 21.99
C ALA A 63 4.08 4.54 20.63
N PRO A 64 3.00 3.74 20.61
CA PRO A 64 2.15 3.59 19.44
C PRO A 64 1.22 4.79 19.24
N GLU A 65 0.59 4.85 18.06
CA GLU A 65 -0.47 5.82 17.78
C GLU A 65 -1.73 5.51 18.61
N SER A 66 -2.06 4.22 18.72
CA SER A 66 -3.17 3.76 19.54
C SER A 66 -2.97 2.32 20.02
N ILE A 67 -3.57 2.02 21.16
CA ILE A 67 -3.73 0.66 21.69
C ILE A 67 -5.22 0.47 21.93
N VAL A 68 -5.82 -0.51 21.26
CA VAL A 68 -7.26 -0.80 21.34
C VAL A 68 -7.43 -2.26 21.74
N LYS A 69 -8.39 -2.55 22.62
CA LYS A 69 -8.76 -3.93 22.95
C LYS A 69 -10.07 -4.27 22.24
N GLU A 70 -10.05 -5.31 21.42
CA GLU A 70 -11.20 -5.76 20.63
C GLU A 70 -11.30 -7.29 20.71
N GLY A 71 -12.42 -7.78 21.25
CA GLY A 71 -12.55 -9.19 21.62
C GLY A 71 -11.45 -9.62 22.59
N ARG A 72 -10.69 -10.66 22.21
CA ARG A 72 -9.51 -11.13 22.96
C ARG A 72 -8.20 -10.48 22.53
N CYS A 73 -8.23 -9.69 21.45
CA CYS A 73 -7.04 -9.05 20.92
C CYS A 73 -6.74 -7.73 21.61
N GLU A 74 -5.46 -7.48 21.84
CA GLU A 74 -4.90 -6.16 22.01
C GLU A 74 -4.24 -5.74 20.70
N ILE A 75 -4.73 -4.66 20.11
CA ILE A 75 -4.35 -4.14 18.80
C ILE A 75 -3.46 -2.91 19.02
N ILE A 76 -2.19 -3.03 18.65
CA ILE A 76 -1.21 -1.94 18.72
C ILE A 76 -1.01 -1.37 17.33
N THR A 77 -1.29 -0.09 17.15
CA THR A 77 -1.26 0.57 15.84
C THR A 77 -0.13 1.57 15.74
N TYR A 78 0.64 1.49 14.66
CA TYR A 78 1.67 2.45 14.29
C TYR A 78 1.40 3.07 12.92
N HIS A 79 1.58 4.38 12.82
CA HIS A 79 1.56 5.07 11.55
C HIS A 79 2.76 4.67 10.67
N ASN A 80 2.49 4.32 9.42
CA ASN A 80 3.47 3.87 8.43
C ASN A 80 3.54 4.80 7.19
N GLY A 81 3.40 6.11 7.40
CA GLY A 81 3.49 7.08 6.31
C GLY A 81 2.19 7.27 5.53
N TYR A 82 2.31 7.83 4.33
CA TYR A 82 1.17 8.29 3.53
C TYR A 82 1.05 7.50 2.23
N SER A 83 -0.19 7.20 1.86
CA SER A 83 -0.54 6.51 0.62
C SER A 83 -1.33 7.40 -0.33
N TRP A 84 -1.33 7.01 -1.59
CA TRP A 84 -2.27 7.55 -2.56
C TRP A 84 -3.65 6.94 -2.32
N SER A 85 -4.65 7.80 -2.12
CA SER A 85 -6.06 7.40 -2.03
C SER A 85 -6.88 8.38 -2.85
N GLY A 86 -7.74 7.88 -3.75
CA GLY A 86 -8.59 8.70 -4.62
C GLY A 86 -8.35 8.48 -6.11
N VAL A 87 -8.51 9.50 -6.94
CA VAL A 87 -8.43 9.41 -8.42
C VAL A 87 -7.21 10.18 -8.87
N GLY A 88 -6.34 9.64 -9.72
CA GLY A 88 -5.20 10.35 -10.33
C GLY A 88 -5.06 10.17 -11.83
N ALA A 89 -4.34 11.10 -12.46
CA ALA A 89 -4.06 11.08 -13.89
C ALA A 89 -2.54 10.97 -14.12
N PHE A 90 -2.17 10.13 -15.07
CA PHE A 90 -0.83 9.92 -15.58
C PHE A 90 -0.79 10.34 -17.05
N VAL A 91 0.08 11.30 -17.36
CA VAL A 91 0.39 11.67 -18.75
C VAL A 91 1.73 11.03 -19.09
N PHE A 92 1.76 10.11 -20.07
CA PHE A 92 2.96 9.30 -20.36
C PHE A 92 4.18 10.09 -20.87
N VAL A 93 4.06 11.41 -21.09
CA VAL A 93 5.20 12.25 -21.46
C VAL A 93 6.09 12.54 -20.24
N VAL A 94 5.51 12.72 -19.07
CA VAL A 94 6.21 12.81 -17.77
C VAL A 94 5.23 12.30 -16.70
N PRO A 95 5.55 11.23 -15.96
CA PRO A 95 4.71 10.78 -14.86
C PRO A 95 4.83 11.78 -13.70
N ILE A 96 4.11 12.89 -13.79
CA ILE A 96 3.91 13.82 -12.68
C ILE A 96 2.60 13.41 -12.03
N PRO A 97 2.63 12.85 -10.82
CA PRO A 97 1.42 12.70 -10.03
C PRO A 97 0.89 14.12 -9.77
N ILE A 98 -0.23 14.48 -10.40
CA ILE A 98 -0.81 15.84 -10.28
C ILE A 98 -1.44 16.07 -8.89
N LEU A 99 -1.50 15.04 -8.05
CA LEU A 99 -2.27 15.04 -6.82
C LEU A 99 -1.36 14.95 -5.61
N LEU A 100 -1.93 15.13 -4.41
CA LEU A 100 -1.24 14.91 -3.15
C LEU A 100 -1.63 13.55 -2.57
N PRO A 101 -0.71 12.82 -1.92
CA PRO A 101 -1.07 11.63 -1.15
C PRO A 101 -1.97 12.06 0.01
N THR A 102 -3.20 11.54 0.04
CA THR A 102 -4.22 11.86 1.07
C THR A 102 -4.49 10.68 2.01
N GLY A 103 -4.05 9.47 1.64
CA GLY A 103 -4.20 8.27 2.44
C GLY A 103 -3.15 8.20 3.55
N LYS A 104 -3.48 7.49 4.63
CA LYS A 104 -2.53 7.15 5.69
C LYS A 104 -2.36 5.63 5.68
N GLU A 105 -1.12 5.18 5.83
CA GLU A 105 -0.79 3.77 6.01
C GLU A 105 -0.57 3.48 7.49
N LYS A 106 -0.94 2.27 7.90
CA LYS A 106 -0.86 1.81 9.29
C LYS A 106 -0.40 0.37 9.35
N ASN A 107 0.39 0.07 10.38
CA ASN A 107 0.76 -1.28 10.79
C ASN A 107 0.01 -1.60 12.09
N LYS A 108 -0.84 -2.62 12.05
CA LYS A 108 -1.65 -3.11 13.18
C LYS A 108 -1.10 -4.44 13.66
N PHE A 109 -0.59 -4.48 14.88
CA PHE A 109 -0.10 -5.70 15.52
C PHE A 109 -1.18 -6.24 16.45
N TYR A 110 -1.57 -7.49 16.25
CA TYR A 110 -2.57 -8.18 17.03
C TYR A 110 -1.90 -9.11 18.02
N PHE A 111 -2.19 -8.90 19.30
CA PHE A 111 -1.71 -9.73 20.39
C PHE A 111 -2.88 -10.41 21.10
N ILE A 112 -2.74 -11.68 21.46
CA ILE A 112 -3.68 -12.40 22.33
C ILE A 112 -2.87 -12.87 23.53
N ASP A 113 -3.34 -12.52 24.74
CA ASP A 113 -2.65 -12.85 26.00
C ASP A 113 -1.16 -12.43 26.04
N GLY A 114 -0.81 -11.37 25.31
CA GLY A 114 0.56 -10.83 25.22
C GLY A 114 1.43 -11.42 24.11
N GLU A 115 0.96 -12.47 23.42
CA GLU A 115 1.65 -13.12 22.32
C GLU A 115 1.22 -12.57 20.96
N PHE A 116 2.18 -12.34 20.06
CA PHE A 116 1.89 -11.88 18.71
C PHE A 116 1.17 -12.96 17.90
N VAL A 117 0.07 -12.57 17.26
CA VAL A 117 -0.74 -13.46 16.43
C VAL A 117 -0.62 -13.08 14.96
N ARG A 118 -0.86 -11.80 14.62
CA ARG A 118 -0.85 -11.30 13.24
C ARG A 118 -0.38 -9.87 13.16
N LEU A 119 0.24 -9.54 12.03
CA LEU A 119 0.47 -8.18 11.56
C LEU A 119 -0.47 -7.94 10.39
N VAL A 120 -1.23 -6.85 10.43
CA VAL A 120 -1.96 -6.33 9.28
C VAL A 120 -1.37 -4.98 8.89
N SER A 121 -0.86 -4.90 7.66
CA SER A 121 -0.25 -3.69 7.10
C SER A 121 -1.13 -3.12 6.00
N GLU A 122 -1.49 -1.84 6.12
CA GLU A 122 -2.18 -1.07 5.10
C GLU A 122 -1.17 -0.51 4.09
N TYR A 123 -1.51 -0.55 2.81
CA TYR A 123 -0.72 0.05 1.73
C TYR A 123 -1.61 0.61 0.61
N GLY A 124 -1.14 1.66 -0.07
CA GLY A 124 -1.85 2.24 -1.23
C GLY A 124 -1.47 1.58 -2.56
N GLU A 125 -2.46 1.24 -3.39
CA GLU A 125 -2.21 0.72 -4.74
C GLU A 125 -3.29 1.14 -5.75
N VAL A 126 -2.99 1.05 -7.05
CA VAL A 126 -3.96 1.32 -8.13
C VAL A 126 -5.06 0.25 -8.11
N ALA A 127 -6.29 0.67 -7.92
CA ALA A 127 -7.48 -0.19 -7.91
C ALA A 127 -8.05 -0.40 -9.32
N ALA A 128 -8.11 0.67 -10.12
CA ALA A 128 -8.63 0.63 -11.48
C ALA A 128 -7.95 1.67 -12.34
N ALA A 129 -7.89 1.43 -13.65
CA ALA A 129 -7.34 2.37 -14.61
C ALA A 129 -8.12 2.37 -15.92
N PHE A 130 -8.15 3.53 -16.56
CA PHE A 130 -8.55 3.75 -17.93
C PHE A 130 -7.37 4.38 -18.66
N GLY A 131 -6.85 3.71 -19.68
CA GLY A 131 -5.78 4.20 -20.53
C GLY A 131 -6.27 4.42 -21.96
N PHE A 132 -5.78 5.47 -22.60
CA PHE A 132 -5.88 5.70 -24.03
C PHE A 132 -4.47 5.91 -24.56
N MET A 133 -4.09 5.19 -25.61
CA MET A 133 -2.75 5.25 -26.18
C MET A 133 -2.86 5.31 -27.71
N CYS A 134 -2.11 6.22 -28.32
CA CYS A 134 -1.95 6.31 -29.77
C CYS A 134 -0.48 6.12 -30.14
N GLY A 135 -0.22 5.26 -31.11
CA GLY A 135 1.11 5.02 -31.66
C GLY A 135 1.03 4.45 -33.07
N SER A 136 1.98 4.79 -33.94
CA SER A 136 2.12 4.22 -35.29
C SER A 136 0.79 4.09 -36.09
N ASN A 137 -0.04 5.13 -36.06
CA ASN A 137 -1.35 5.27 -36.74
C ASN A 137 -2.54 4.49 -36.14
N GLU A 138 -2.38 3.87 -34.99
CA GLU A 138 -3.49 3.21 -34.27
C GLU A 138 -3.66 3.80 -32.88
N CYS A 139 -4.91 3.84 -32.43
CA CYS A 139 -5.28 4.27 -31.08
C CYS A 139 -6.10 3.18 -30.41
N GLY A 140 -5.77 2.88 -29.16
CA GLY A 140 -6.47 1.92 -28.33
C GLY A 140 -6.86 2.50 -26.99
N ALA A 141 -7.99 2.05 -26.46
CA ALA A 141 -8.40 2.32 -25.09
C ALA A 141 -8.51 1.01 -24.31
N GLN A 142 -8.10 1.01 -23.05
CA GLN A 142 -8.27 -0.11 -22.14
C GLN A 142 -8.76 0.39 -20.79
N ALA A 143 -9.76 -0.29 -20.23
CA ALA A 143 -10.33 0.04 -18.94
C ALA A 143 -10.48 -1.22 -18.11
N GLY A 144 -10.19 -1.15 -16.82
CA GLY A 144 -10.48 -2.25 -15.93
C GLY A 144 -9.89 -2.10 -14.53
N PRO A 145 -10.28 -3.00 -13.61
CA PRO A 145 -9.57 -3.17 -12.35
C PRO A 145 -8.13 -3.64 -12.63
N VAL A 146 -7.18 -3.12 -11.84
CA VAL A 146 -5.76 -3.49 -11.95
C VAL A 146 -5.40 -4.57 -10.92
N ASN A 147 -6.16 -4.65 -9.82
CA ASN A 147 -5.91 -5.56 -8.71
C ASN A 147 -7.23 -6.17 -8.20
N ASN A 148 -7.57 -7.38 -8.65
CA ASN A 148 -8.71 -8.14 -8.14
C ASN A 148 -8.35 -9.14 -7.04
N GLU A 149 -7.06 -9.49 -6.92
CA GLU A 149 -6.58 -10.54 -6.01
C GLU A 149 -6.15 -9.98 -4.64
N ARG A 150 -6.09 -8.64 -4.50
CA ARG A 150 -5.65 -7.99 -3.26
C ARG A 150 -6.81 -7.78 -2.30
N THR A 151 -6.56 -8.06 -1.03
CA THR A 151 -7.55 -7.90 0.05
C THR A 151 -7.71 -6.42 0.41
N ARG A 152 -8.95 -5.92 0.37
CA ARG A 152 -9.24 -4.53 0.81
C ARG A 152 -9.28 -4.39 2.33
N ASN A 153 -9.80 -5.40 2.99
CA ASN A 153 -9.87 -5.47 4.44
C ASN A 153 -9.68 -6.93 4.86
N VAL A 154 -8.71 -7.18 5.72
CA VAL A 154 -8.45 -8.50 6.27
C VAL A 154 -9.52 -8.80 7.31
N ASP A 155 -10.18 -9.95 7.17
CA ASP A 155 -11.21 -10.39 8.11
C ASP A 155 -10.57 -10.91 9.42
N VAL A 156 -10.67 -10.11 10.48
CA VAL A 156 -9.98 -10.31 11.77
C VAL A 156 -10.74 -11.29 12.68
N THR A 157 -11.16 -12.43 12.14
CA THR A 157 -11.97 -13.42 12.88
C THR A 157 -11.29 -13.99 14.13
N TRP A 158 -9.95 -13.99 14.17
CA TRP A 158 -9.18 -14.57 15.28
C TRP A 158 -9.33 -13.81 16.60
N CYS A 159 -9.83 -12.58 16.60
CA CYS A 159 -10.10 -11.82 17.82
C CYS A 159 -11.41 -12.23 18.50
N ASP A 160 -12.33 -12.84 17.75
CA ASP A 160 -13.68 -13.22 18.22
C ASP A 160 -13.82 -14.72 18.50
N LEU A 161 -12.91 -15.56 17.99
CA LEU A 161 -12.97 -17.00 18.22
C LEU A 161 -12.81 -17.32 19.72
N PRO A 162 -13.60 -18.24 20.30
CA PRO A 162 -13.36 -18.75 21.64
C PRO A 162 -12.02 -19.51 21.66
N SER A 163 -11.28 -19.42 22.77
CA SER A 163 -10.08 -20.23 22.99
C SER A 163 -10.41 -21.68 22.72
N GLN A 164 -9.72 -22.32 21.79
CA GLN A 164 -9.82 -23.77 21.64
C GLN A 164 -9.42 -24.39 22.98
N MET A 165 -10.40 -24.96 23.68
CA MET A 165 -10.25 -25.72 24.91
C MET A 165 -9.47 -27.01 24.65
#